data_AF-A0AAD4DQI1-F1
#
_entry.id   AF-A0AAD4DQI1-F1
#
_cell.length_a   1.000
_cell.length_b   1.000
_cell.length_c   1.000
_cell.angle_alpha   90.00
_cell.angle_beta   90.00
_cell.angle_gamma   90.00
#
_symmetry.space_group_name_H-M   'P 1'
#
loop_
_entity.id
_entity.type
_entity.pdbx_description
1 polymer ?
#
loop_
_entity_poly.entity_id
_entity_poly.type
_entity_poly.pdbx_seq_one_letter_code
_entity_poly.pdbx_strand_id
1 'polypeptide(L)'
;MPGRSFKNKLSLGSFNRIHQRTASVKSFGIPLIPYKNSLPSDLDIFSVSGNEPEFDDDSDCGPFDDSNIFEIIDMHGSQDSTSSTLPAPVVQNRLSQCSIAKNRRDDENDASAMVRLKKHLLTEVDGDQSTAPLSMYCFMTGFIDSVTFSAIFVWCAFQTGNSLQLALALARLFSGQHDHSFHIADRQALCSVLTFIFGAFIGRIGDKLGCKTRLWLALGTFIQTLFTMAAAIAIWQSHQGSVADARANPAWTNVSSFVCVGFLSASMGLQGIMGKRVNTQFTTTVVLTTTWCELMADPKLFDIRRMVISRDHKIIAIGSLFFGGFIGRLLIDSIGSAATLGIGTGIRLIVSVWWLFVPERQAGK
;
A
#
# COMPACT_ATOMS: atom_id res chain seq x y z
N MET A 1 -15.37 84.38 4.59
CA MET A 1 -14.29 83.88 5.47
C MET A 1 -14.93 83.25 6.71
N PRO A 2 -14.27 82.31 7.41
CA PRO A 2 -13.15 81.41 7.04
C PRO A 2 -13.70 80.14 6.33
N GLY A 3 -13.00 79.04 6.00
CA GLY A 3 -11.65 78.53 6.35
C GLY A 3 -11.72 77.35 7.35
N ARG A 4 -11.04 76.20 7.23
CA ARG A 4 -9.98 75.68 6.33
C ARG A 4 -10.27 74.18 6.05
N SER A 5 -10.12 73.65 4.84
CA SER A 5 -8.92 72.94 4.33
C SER A 5 -8.16 72.05 5.33
N PHE A 6 -8.20 70.73 5.13
CA PHE A 6 -6.96 69.92 4.99
C PHE A 6 -7.21 68.70 4.08
N LYS A 7 -6.17 68.24 3.37
CA LYS A 7 -6.18 67.05 2.50
C LYS A 7 -5.37 65.94 3.16
N ASN A 8 -5.66 64.68 2.85
CA ASN A 8 -4.60 63.69 2.70
C ASN A 8 -4.93 62.65 1.62
N LYS A 9 -3.89 62.14 0.95
CA LYS A 9 -3.99 61.14 -0.12
C LYS A 9 -3.76 59.75 0.46
N LEU A 10 -4.33 58.72 -0.18
CA LEU A 10 -3.59 57.48 -0.46
C LEU A 10 -4.07 56.88 -1.79
N SER A 11 -3.16 56.15 -2.45
CA SER A 11 -3.20 55.93 -3.90
C SER A 11 -4.29 54.97 -4.36
N LEU A 12 -5.00 55.32 -5.44
CA LEU A 12 -5.79 54.36 -6.23
C LEU A 12 -4.94 53.89 -7.41
N GLY A 13 -4.63 52.60 -7.48
CA GLY A 13 -3.88 52.02 -8.59
C GLY A 13 -4.72 51.98 -9.86
N SER A 14 -4.27 52.67 -10.91
CA SER A 14 -4.95 52.67 -12.21
C SER A 14 -4.53 51.47 -13.06
N PHE A 15 -5.49 50.65 -13.48
CA PHE A 15 -5.44 49.97 -14.77
C PHE A 15 -6.84 49.96 -15.40
N ASN A 16 -7.09 50.94 -16.27
CA ASN A 16 -8.35 51.12 -16.97
C ASN A 16 -8.14 51.11 -18.49
N ARG A 17 -8.43 49.96 -19.13
CA ARG A 17 -8.75 49.78 -20.55
C ARG A 17 -9.52 48.46 -20.67
N ILE A 18 -10.85 48.49 -20.69
CA ILE A 18 -11.68 48.73 -21.89
C ILE A 18 -11.53 47.59 -22.90
N HIS A 19 -12.49 46.66 -22.88
CA HIS A 19 -13.46 46.60 -23.98
C HIS A 19 -14.80 46.01 -23.52
N GLN A 20 -15.80 46.87 -23.33
CA GLN A 20 -17.21 46.47 -23.34
C GLN A 20 -17.80 46.76 -24.72
N ARG A 21 -18.55 45.81 -25.28
CA ARG A 21 -19.80 46.13 -26.02
C ARG A 21 -20.70 44.91 -26.17
N THR A 22 -21.88 45.01 -25.55
CA THR A 22 -23.19 44.54 -26.04
C THR A 22 -23.22 43.25 -26.89
N ALA A 23 -23.57 42.06 -26.35
CA ALA A 23 -24.86 41.63 -25.80
C ALA A 23 -25.96 41.31 -26.84
N SER A 24 -26.46 40.07 -26.81
CA SER A 24 -27.88 39.72 -26.95
C SER A 24 -28.13 38.28 -26.48
N VAL A 25 -29.38 37.96 -26.12
CA VAL A 25 -29.82 36.65 -25.62
C VAL A 25 -30.46 35.83 -26.74
N LYS A 26 -30.15 34.53 -26.80
CA LYS A 26 -31.10 33.50 -27.24
C LYS A 26 -30.71 32.12 -26.71
N SER A 27 -31.68 31.43 -26.12
CA SER A 27 -31.57 30.04 -25.71
C SER A 27 -31.80 29.10 -26.90
N PHE A 28 -31.09 27.98 -26.93
CA PHE A 28 -31.53 26.75 -27.59
C PHE A 28 -31.04 25.54 -26.77
N GLY A 29 -31.94 24.59 -26.52
CA GLY A 29 -31.62 23.37 -25.79
C GLY A 29 -30.97 22.32 -26.69
N ILE A 30 -30.08 21.51 -26.13
CA ILE A 30 -29.45 20.38 -26.82
C ILE A 30 -30.26 19.11 -26.50
N PRO A 31 -30.89 18.44 -27.49
CA PRO A 31 -31.66 17.22 -27.25
C PRO A 31 -30.76 15.98 -27.08
N LEU A 32 -31.31 14.95 -26.46
CA LEU A 32 -30.64 13.67 -26.18
C LEU A 32 -30.40 12.87 -27.47
N ILE A 33 -29.24 12.21 -27.58
CA ILE A 33 -28.88 11.35 -28.71
C ILE A 33 -29.40 9.91 -28.46
N PRO A 34 -30.22 9.34 -29.36
CA PRO A 34 -30.67 7.94 -29.25
C PRO A 34 -29.65 6.96 -29.87
N TYR A 35 -29.63 5.73 -29.36
CA TYR A 35 -28.69 4.67 -29.73
C TYR A 35 -29.25 3.77 -30.85
N LYS A 36 -28.47 3.49 -31.91
CA LYS A 36 -28.73 2.38 -32.85
C LYS A 36 -27.47 1.92 -33.60
N ASN A 37 -27.39 0.62 -33.89
CA ASN A 37 -26.22 -0.06 -34.46
C ASN A 37 -26.17 0.00 -36.00
N SER A 38 -24.99 0.28 -36.57
CA SER A 38 -24.50 -0.34 -37.83
C SER A 38 -23.03 0.05 -38.12
N LEU A 39 -22.14 -0.95 -38.18
CA LEU A 39 -20.91 -0.94 -39.00
C LEU A 39 -21.24 -1.59 -40.38
N PRO A 40 -20.36 -1.63 -41.41
CA PRO A 40 -18.89 -1.56 -41.35
C PRO A 40 -18.21 -0.64 -42.41
N SER A 41 -16.87 -0.78 -42.46
CA SER A 41 -15.94 -0.52 -43.59
C SER A 41 -15.24 0.83 -43.70
N ASP A 42 -13.90 0.68 -43.68
CA ASP A 42 -12.85 1.35 -44.47
C ASP A 42 -12.67 2.87 -44.36
N LEU A 43 -11.59 3.26 -43.67
CA LEU A 43 -10.82 4.50 -43.94
C LEU A 43 -9.45 4.46 -43.24
N ASP A 44 -8.43 3.97 -43.96
CA ASP A 44 -7.02 4.14 -43.59
C ASP A 44 -6.63 5.63 -43.68
N ILE A 45 -6.23 6.24 -42.56
CA ILE A 45 -5.78 7.64 -42.52
C ILE A 45 -4.53 7.80 -41.62
N PHE A 46 -3.48 8.36 -42.24
CA PHE A 46 -2.20 8.81 -41.70
C PHE A 46 -1.28 7.80 -40.99
N SER A 47 -0.64 6.99 -41.82
CA SER A 47 0.83 6.83 -41.75
C SER A 47 1.53 8.19 -41.77
N VAL A 48 2.52 8.41 -40.90
CA VAL A 48 3.51 9.50 -41.00
C VAL A 48 4.91 8.93 -40.80
N SER A 49 5.79 9.15 -41.78
CA SER A 49 7.22 8.83 -41.75
C SER A 49 8.02 10.06 -41.32
N GLY A 50 9.15 9.90 -40.60
CA GLY A 50 9.95 11.05 -40.17
C GLY A 50 11.17 10.77 -39.29
N ASN A 51 12.16 10.07 -39.86
CA ASN A 51 13.61 10.14 -39.59
C ASN A 51 14.16 10.30 -38.15
N GLU A 52 15.00 9.34 -37.75
CA GLU A 52 16.08 9.58 -36.77
C GLU A 52 17.28 10.33 -37.41
N PRO A 53 18.25 10.75 -36.60
CA PRO A 53 19.65 10.81 -36.98
C PRO A 53 20.51 9.86 -36.13
N GLU A 54 21.24 8.95 -36.79
CA GLU A 54 22.29 8.10 -36.20
C GLU A 54 23.50 8.93 -35.75
N PHE A 55 24.33 8.38 -34.85
CA PHE A 55 25.73 8.80 -34.67
C PHE A 55 26.58 7.71 -33.99
N ASP A 56 27.07 6.75 -34.78
CA ASP A 56 28.24 5.92 -34.49
C ASP A 56 29.53 6.77 -34.72
N ASP A 57 30.78 6.40 -34.46
CA ASP A 57 31.47 5.22 -33.85
C ASP A 57 32.87 5.76 -33.33
N ASP A 58 33.96 5.07 -32.96
CA ASP A 58 34.43 3.67 -32.85
C ASP A 58 35.62 3.67 -31.83
N SER A 59 36.03 2.50 -31.34
CA SER A 59 37.40 2.11 -30.96
C SER A 59 38.09 2.62 -29.66
N ASP A 60 39.06 1.91 -29.06
CA ASP A 60 39.32 0.45 -28.91
C ASP A 60 40.48 0.24 -27.87
N CYS A 61 40.75 -1.02 -27.46
CA CYS A 61 41.93 -1.54 -26.74
C CYS A 61 42.13 -1.06 -25.28
N GLY A 62 42.80 -1.81 -24.39
CA GLY A 62 43.38 -3.16 -24.45
C GLY A 62 44.16 -3.46 -23.13
N PRO A 63 44.21 -4.72 -22.63
CA PRO A 63 44.70 -5.02 -21.27
C PRO A 63 46.22 -5.30 -21.20
N PHE A 64 46.79 -5.23 -19.98
CA PHE A 64 48.14 -5.71 -19.69
C PHE A 64 48.27 -6.49 -18.37
N ASP A 65 49.11 -7.52 -18.47
CA ASP A 65 49.67 -8.48 -17.50
C ASP A 65 50.74 -7.81 -16.57
N ASP A 66 51.36 -8.40 -15.55
CA ASP A 66 51.39 -9.76 -14.93
C ASP A 66 52.00 -9.63 -13.49
N SER A 67 52.11 -10.75 -12.77
CA SER A 67 53.30 -11.18 -11.99
C SER A 67 53.37 -10.99 -10.46
N ASN A 68 52.94 -12.05 -9.76
CA ASN A 68 53.78 -12.98 -8.96
C ASN A 68 54.51 -12.58 -7.65
N ILE A 69 54.20 -13.40 -6.61
CA ILE A 69 55.11 -14.13 -5.71
C ILE A 69 55.96 -13.37 -4.66
N PHE A 70 55.72 -13.70 -3.39
CA PHE A 70 56.79 -14.19 -2.49
C PHE A 70 56.23 -15.16 -1.42
N GLU A 71 57.02 -16.17 -1.04
CA GLU A 71 56.71 -17.19 0.00
C GLU A 71 58.01 -17.46 0.81
N ILE A 72 58.06 -18.53 1.62
CA ILE A 72 59.21 -19.02 2.44
C ILE A 72 59.69 -18.02 3.53
N ILE A 73 60.19 -18.38 4.73
CA ILE A 73 60.66 -19.64 5.35
C ILE A 73 60.11 -19.77 6.79
N ASP A 74 59.89 -21.00 7.27
CA ASP A 74 59.68 -21.37 8.69
C ASP A 74 60.94 -22.03 9.28
N MET A 75 61.34 -21.71 10.52
CA MET A 75 62.32 -22.51 11.28
C MET A 75 62.40 -22.21 12.81
N HIS A 76 62.08 -23.25 13.60
CA HIS A 76 62.81 -23.79 14.76
C HIS A 76 63.57 -22.88 15.77
N GLY A 77 63.24 -23.07 17.05
CA GLY A 77 64.08 -22.78 18.22
C GLY A 77 63.61 -23.58 19.45
N SER A 78 64.51 -24.31 20.12
CA SER A 78 64.18 -25.28 21.20
C SER A 78 64.88 -24.92 22.53
N GLN A 79 64.58 -25.71 23.59
CA GLN A 79 65.30 -25.78 24.88
C GLN A 79 65.06 -24.60 25.87
N ASP A 80 65.07 -24.77 27.20
CA ASP A 80 64.98 -25.96 28.07
C ASP A 80 64.64 -25.54 29.53
N SER A 81 64.69 -26.49 30.47
CA SER A 81 64.97 -26.30 31.91
C SER A 81 63.79 -26.13 32.90
N THR A 82 63.47 -27.27 33.49
CA THR A 82 62.80 -27.53 34.77
C THR A 82 63.00 -26.51 35.92
N SER A 83 61.94 -26.32 36.72
CA SER A 83 62.05 -26.27 38.19
C SER A 83 60.75 -26.79 38.83
N SER A 84 60.83 -27.35 40.04
CA SER A 84 59.74 -28.14 40.65
C SER A 84 59.30 -27.64 42.02
N THR A 85 57.98 -27.52 42.24
CA THR A 85 57.36 -27.39 43.56
C THR A 85 56.01 -28.12 43.59
N LEU A 86 55.69 -28.75 44.72
CA LEU A 86 54.47 -29.55 44.93
C LEU A 86 53.32 -28.68 45.47
N PRO A 87 52.08 -28.83 44.97
CA PRO A 87 50.90 -28.20 45.56
C PRO A 87 50.32 -29.04 46.72
N ALA A 88 49.69 -28.36 47.69
CA ALA A 88 48.96 -28.97 48.80
C ALA A 88 47.63 -29.62 48.33
N PRO A 89 47.07 -30.59 49.08
CA PRO A 89 45.87 -31.33 48.66
C PRO A 89 44.63 -30.43 48.56
N VAL A 90 43.98 -30.45 47.39
CA VAL A 90 42.74 -29.69 47.14
C VAL A 90 41.55 -30.39 47.81
N VAL A 91 40.95 -29.72 48.81
CA VAL A 91 39.65 -30.11 49.36
C VAL A 91 38.57 -29.83 48.31
N GLN A 92 38.20 -30.87 47.55
CA GLN A 92 37.31 -30.73 46.40
C GLN A 92 35.84 -30.59 46.83
N ASN A 93 35.43 -29.36 47.14
CA ASN A 93 34.07 -29.01 47.57
C ASN A 93 33.08 -29.06 46.37
N ARG A 94 32.74 -30.26 45.90
CA ARG A 94 32.09 -30.53 44.60
C ARG A 94 30.57 -30.26 44.56
N LEU A 95 30.08 -29.25 45.29
CA LEU A 95 28.65 -28.89 45.34
C LEU A 95 28.45 -27.37 45.27
N SER A 96 28.36 -26.84 44.03
CA SER A 96 27.62 -25.60 43.66
C SER A 96 27.83 -25.20 42.19
N GLN A 97 28.99 -25.52 41.59
CA GLN A 97 29.35 -25.01 40.26
C GLN A 97 28.42 -25.45 39.11
N CYS A 98 27.71 -26.58 39.25
CA CYS A 98 26.89 -27.13 38.17
C CYS A 98 25.62 -26.30 37.87
N SER A 99 25.00 -25.68 38.87
CA SER A 99 23.83 -24.82 38.66
C SER A 99 24.21 -23.47 38.05
N ILE A 100 25.26 -22.82 38.58
CA ILE A 100 25.76 -21.53 38.05
C ILE A 100 26.25 -21.70 36.60
N ALA A 101 26.98 -22.77 36.32
CA ALA A 101 27.43 -23.10 34.96
C ALA A 101 26.30 -23.67 34.07
N LYS A 102 25.09 -23.92 34.59
CA LYS A 102 23.91 -24.16 33.77
C LYS A 102 23.22 -22.84 33.43
N ASN A 103 22.78 -22.08 34.44
CA ASN A 103 22.13 -20.78 34.23
C ASN A 103 22.91 -19.90 33.24
N ARG A 104 24.23 -19.74 33.44
CA ARG A 104 25.07 -18.94 32.55
C ARG A 104 25.05 -19.39 31.08
N ARG A 105 24.95 -20.70 30.80
CA ARG A 105 24.86 -21.21 29.42
C ARG A 105 23.46 -21.08 28.84
N ASP A 106 22.43 -21.15 29.67
CA ASP A 106 21.06 -20.91 29.27
C ASP A 106 20.88 -19.39 28.97
N ASP A 107 21.39 -18.50 29.83
CA ASP A 107 21.46 -17.05 29.63
C ASP A 107 22.26 -16.65 28.36
N GLU A 108 23.44 -17.24 28.14
CA GLU A 108 24.28 -16.99 26.95
C GLU A 108 23.61 -17.52 25.67
N ASN A 109 22.89 -18.66 25.73
CA ASN A 109 22.10 -19.17 24.61
C ASN A 109 20.93 -18.24 24.27
N ASP A 110 20.11 -17.85 25.26
CA ASP A 110 18.95 -16.98 25.05
C ASP A 110 19.35 -15.60 24.55
N ALA A 111 20.45 -15.02 25.07
CA ALA A 111 21.03 -13.80 24.51
C ALA A 111 21.43 -13.98 23.03
N SER A 112 22.06 -15.11 22.68
CA SER A 112 22.41 -15.39 21.28
C SER A 112 21.18 -15.59 20.38
N ALA A 113 20.12 -16.21 20.90
CA ALA A 113 18.86 -16.43 20.20
C ALA A 113 18.10 -15.12 19.97
N MET A 114 18.03 -14.26 21.00
CA MET A 114 17.45 -12.91 20.89
C MET A 114 18.21 -12.04 19.87
N VAL A 115 19.55 -12.11 19.82
CA VAL A 115 20.35 -11.39 18.82
C VAL A 115 20.08 -11.91 17.41
N ARG A 116 20.03 -13.23 17.21
CA ARG A 116 19.69 -13.85 15.91
C ARG A 116 18.27 -13.49 15.46
N LEU A 117 17.30 -13.57 16.35
CA LEU A 117 15.90 -13.21 16.09
C LEU A 117 15.75 -11.72 15.76
N LYS A 118 16.38 -10.84 16.56
CA LYS A 118 16.39 -9.39 16.30
C LYS A 118 17.03 -9.06 14.95
N LYS A 119 18.11 -9.74 14.57
CA LYS A 119 18.70 -9.60 13.22
C LYS A 119 17.70 -10.02 12.15
N HIS A 120 17.17 -11.25 12.21
CA HIS A 120 16.21 -11.78 11.24
C HIS A 120 14.99 -10.89 11.02
N LEU A 121 14.41 -10.38 12.12
CA LEU A 121 13.25 -9.50 12.11
C LEU A 121 13.54 -8.12 11.51
N LEU A 122 14.76 -7.58 11.70
CA LEU A 122 15.16 -6.28 11.17
C LEU A 122 15.78 -6.35 9.76
N THR A 123 16.00 -7.53 9.17
CA THR A 123 16.41 -7.63 7.77
C THR A 123 15.30 -7.15 6.83
N GLU A 124 15.67 -6.46 5.75
CA GLU A 124 14.75 -6.10 4.66
C GLU A 124 14.36 -7.31 3.79
N VAL A 125 13.08 -7.36 3.44
CA VAL A 125 12.49 -8.41 2.62
C VAL A 125 12.80 -8.20 1.14
N ASP A 126 13.03 -9.30 0.42
CA ASP A 126 13.17 -9.28 -1.04
C ASP A 126 11.85 -8.91 -1.74
N GLY A 127 11.90 -7.91 -2.61
CA GLY A 127 10.72 -7.39 -3.30
C GLY A 127 10.12 -8.40 -4.28
N ASP A 128 10.95 -9.12 -5.01
CA ASP A 128 10.47 -10.04 -6.06
C ASP A 128 9.82 -11.29 -5.45
N GLN A 129 10.35 -11.75 -4.31
CA GLN A 129 9.77 -12.85 -3.53
C GLN A 129 8.60 -12.42 -2.62
N SER A 130 8.34 -11.10 -2.50
CA SER A 130 7.12 -10.57 -1.84
C SER A 130 5.85 -10.71 -2.67
N THR A 131 5.94 -11.22 -3.90
CA THR A 131 4.83 -11.36 -4.86
C THR A 131 3.58 -12.05 -4.26
N ALA A 132 3.76 -13.13 -3.49
CA ALA A 132 2.63 -13.85 -2.90
C ALA A 132 1.85 -13.03 -1.83
N PRO A 133 2.46 -12.53 -0.74
CA PRO A 133 1.74 -11.69 0.23
C PRO A 133 1.23 -10.36 -0.36
N LEU A 134 1.90 -9.80 -1.38
CA LEU A 134 1.40 -8.59 -2.08
C LEU A 134 0.18 -8.89 -2.98
N SER A 135 0.14 -10.06 -3.63
CA SER A 135 -1.09 -10.52 -4.32
C SER A 135 -2.24 -10.76 -3.33
N MET A 136 -1.93 -11.22 -2.11
CA MET A 136 -2.90 -11.41 -1.03
C MET A 136 -3.42 -10.07 -0.48
N TYR A 137 -2.60 -9.01 -0.46
CA TYR A 137 -3.09 -7.64 -0.25
C TYR A 137 -4.07 -7.21 -1.34
N CYS A 138 -3.79 -7.44 -2.63
CA CYS A 138 -4.72 -7.11 -3.71
C CYS A 138 -6.06 -7.86 -3.57
N PHE A 139 -6.04 -9.14 -3.20
CA PHE A 139 -7.26 -9.88 -2.84
C PHE A 139 -7.99 -9.23 -1.67
N MET A 140 -7.30 -8.90 -0.58
CA MET A 140 -7.92 -8.25 0.57
C MET A 140 -8.55 -6.89 0.23
N THR A 141 -8.00 -6.16 -0.75
CA THR A 141 -8.61 -4.94 -1.28
C THR A 141 -9.99 -5.22 -1.88
N GLY A 142 -10.09 -6.14 -2.83
CA GLY A 142 -11.37 -6.50 -3.44
C GLY A 142 -12.35 -7.10 -2.43
N PHE A 143 -11.85 -7.94 -1.53
CA PHE A 143 -12.64 -8.60 -0.48
C PHE A 143 -13.31 -7.59 0.46
N ILE A 144 -12.53 -6.67 1.06
CA ILE A 144 -13.06 -5.64 1.98
C ILE A 144 -14.00 -4.67 1.25
N ASP A 145 -13.63 -4.22 0.05
CA ASP A 145 -14.46 -3.28 -0.70
C ASP A 145 -15.76 -3.93 -1.21
N SER A 146 -15.80 -5.25 -1.46
CA SER A 146 -17.07 -5.93 -1.75
C SER A 146 -18.05 -5.85 -0.58
N VAL A 147 -17.57 -5.88 0.66
CA VAL A 147 -18.41 -5.77 1.88
C VAL A 147 -19.00 -4.37 2.01
N THR A 148 -18.19 -3.32 1.89
CA THR A 148 -18.70 -1.96 2.04
C THR A 148 -19.46 -1.47 0.81
N PHE A 149 -19.04 -1.84 -0.40
CA PHE A 149 -19.78 -1.45 -1.59
C PHE A 149 -21.17 -2.11 -1.66
N SER A 150 -21.30 -3.39 -1.27
CA SER A 150 -22.61 -4.07 -1.25
C SER A 150 -23.60 -3.47 -0.24
N ALA A 151 -23.11 -2.92 0.87
CA ALA A 151 -23.95 -2.37 1.94
C ALA A 151 -24.22 -0.85 1.84
N ILE A 152 -23.24 -0.07 1.35
CA ILE A 152 -23.30 1.41 1.36
C ILE A 152 -22.81 2.07 0.07
N PHE A 153 -22.38 1.30 -0.94
CA PHE A 153 -21.86 1.79 -2.21
C PHE A 153 -20.64 2.75 -2.10
N VAL A 154 -19.90 2.65 -0.99
CA VAL A 154 -18.63 3.34 -0.68
C VAL A 154 -17.50 2.33 -0.67
N TRP A 155 -16.36 2.71 -1.23
CA TRP A 155 -15.15 1.88 -1.32
C TRP A 155 -14.20 2.24 -0.16
N CYS A 156 -13.83 1.29 0.70
CA CYS A 156 -12.86 1.57 1.77
C CYS A 156 -11.43 1.71 1.24
N ALA A 157 -11.13 1.15 0.06
CA ALA A 157 -9.82 1.22 -0.57
C ALA A 157 -9.76 2.27 -1.70
N PHE A 158 -10.76 2.35 -2.58
CA PHE A 158 -10.75 3.24 -3.75
C PHE A 158 -11.12 4.71 -3.42
N GLN A 159 -10.29 5.39 -2.63
CA GLN A 159 -10.55 6.75 -2.14
C GLN A 159 -10.72 7.86 -3.21
N THR A 160 -10.31 7.62 -4.46
CA THR A 160 -10.58 8.54 -5.58
C THR A 160 -12.09 8.72 -5.82
N GLY A 161 -12.86 7.63 -5.72
CA GLY A 161 -14.32 7.68 -5.87
C GLY A 161 -14.99 8.45 -4.74
N ASN A 162 -14.57 8.18 -3.49
CA ASN A 162 -15.09 8.86 -2.30
C ASN A 162 -14.78 10.36 -2.33
N SER A 163 -13.55 10.73 -2.73
CA SER A 163 -13.13 12.12 -2.87
C SER A 163 -13.97 12.87 -3.92
N LEU A 164 -14.28 12.22 -5.05
CA LEU A 164 -15.17 12.79 -6.07
C LEU A 164 -16.62 12.90 -5.56
N GLN A 165 -17.12 11.91 -4.83
CA GLN A 165 -18.46 11.98 -4.22
C GLN A 165 -18.56 13.14 -3.22
N LEU A 166 -17.52 13.40 -2.42
CA LEU A 166 -17.44 14.55 -1.52
C LEU A 166 -17.39 15.88 -2.28
N ALA A 167 -16.61 15.96 -3.36
CA ALA A 167 -16.58 17.14 -4.22
C ALA A 167 -17.95 17.45 -4.85
N LEU A 168 -18.68 16.41 -5.29
CA LEU A 168 -20.05 16.54 -5.81
C LEU A 168 -21.04 16.94 -4.71
N ALA A 169 -20.92 16.39 -3.49
CA ALA A 169 -21.75 16.79 -2.35
C ALA A 169 -21.54 18.26 -1.98
N LEU A 170 -20.28 18.74 -1.98
CA LEU A 170 -19.96 20.15 -1.78
C LEU A 170 -20.48 21.03 -2.94
N ALA A 171 -20.41 20.57 -4.18
CA ALA A 171 -20.94 21.30 -5.33
C ALA A 171 -22.47 21.51 -5.28
N ARG A 172 -23.24 20.60 -4.66
CA ARG A 172 -24.69 20.79 -4.46
C ARG A 172 -25.01 22.09 -3.72
N LEU A 173 -24.22 22.46 -2.70
CA LEU A 173 -24.43 23.68 -1.90
C LEU A 173 -24.42 24.97 -2.74
N PHE A 174 -23.70 24.98 -3.86
CA PHE A 174 -23.59 26.14 -4.75
C PHE A 174 -24.54 26.09 -5.96
N SER A 175 -25.24 24.97 -6.18
CA SER A 175 -25.95 24.69 -7.43
C SER A 175 -27.38 25.24 -7.50
N GLY A 176 -27.83 26.02 -6.51
CA GLY A 176 -29.17 26.63 -6.45
C GLY A 176 -30.34 25.66 -6.24
N GLN A 177 -30.10 24.36 -6.32
CA GLN A 177 -31.05 23.30 -5.95
C GLN A 177 -31.25 23.29 -4.43
N HIS A 178 -32.49 23.05 -3.99
CA HIS A 178 -32.88 23.19 -2.57
C HIS A 178 -32.31 22.11 -1.63
N ASP A 179 -31.60 21.10 -2.16
CA ASP A 179 -30.97 20.06 -1.34
C ASP A 179 -29.58 20.47 -0.84
N HIS A 180 -29.56 21.11 0.34
CA HIS A 180 -28.35 21.38 1.11
C HIS A 180 -28.01 20.25 2.10
N SER A 181 -28.62 19.06 1.96
CA SER A 181 -28.43 17.95 2.89
C SER A 181 -27.08 17.27 2.68
N PHE A 182 -26.31 17.14 3.75
CA PHE A 182 -25.15 16.24 3.77
C PHE A 182 -25.66 14.81 4.00
N HIS A 183 -25.77 14.02 2.94
CA HIS A 183 -26.43 12.71 2.97
C HIS A 183 -25.60 11.66 3.72
N ILE A 184 -26.26 10.56 4.12
CA ILE A 184 -25.61 9.47 4.85
C ILE A 184 -24.42 8.86 4.07
N ALA A 185 -24.56 8.73 2.75
CA ALA A 185 -23.49 8.27 1.86
C ALA A 185 -22.32 9.26 1.77
N ASP A 186 -22.59 10.58 1.82
CA ASP A 186 -21.54 11.61 1.84
C ASP A 186 -20.76 11.57 3.17
N ARG A 187 -21.47 11.38 4.28
CA ARG A 187 -20.87 11.17 5.62
C ARG A 187 -20.00 9.92 5.65
N GLN A 188 -20.43 8.84 5.00
CA GLN A 188 -19.67 7.58 4.89
C GLN A 188 -18.42 7.75 4.01
N ALA A 189 -18.53 8.45 2.87
CA ALA A 189 -17.38 8.81 2.05
C ALA A 189 -16.36 9.68 2.83
N LEU A 190 -16.83 10.66 3.63
CA LEU A 190 -15.96 11.50 4.48
C LEU A 190 -15.26 10.68 5.56
N CYS A 191 -16.00 9.82 6.25
CA CYS A 191 -15.45 8.90 7.24
C CYS A 191 -14.36 8.01 6.62
N SER A 192 -14.62 7.44 5.44
CA SER A 192 -13.69 6.60 4.71
C SER A 192 -12.40 7.35 4.33
N VAL A 193 -12.51 8.53 3.71
CA VAL A 193 -11.33 9.33 3.30
C VAL A 193 -10.45 9.71 4.51
N LEU A 194 -11.06 10.25 5.58
CA LEU A 194 -10.31 10.71 6.75
C LEU A 194 -9.60 9.55 7.48
N THR A 195 -10.27 8.41 7.64
CA THR A 195 -9.70 7.25 8.33
C THR A 195 -8.70 6.48 7.47
N PHE A 196 -8.86 6.47 6.14
CA PHE A 196 -7.82 5.99 5.23
C PHE A 196 -6.54 6.83 5.31
N ILE A 197 -6.66 8.16 5.34
CA ILE A 197 -5.50 9.05 5.54
C ILE A 197 -4.83 8.78 6.89
N PHE A 198 -5.60 8.56 7.96
CA PHE A 198 -5.08 8.17 9.27
C PHE A 198 -4.35 6.81 9.24
N GLY A 199 -4.90 5.80 8.56
CA GLY A 199 -4.24 4.51 8.35
C GLY A 199 -2.93 4.64 7.55
N ALA A 200 -2.94 5.44 6.49
CA ALA A 200 -1.75 5.75 5.72
C ALA A 200 -0.69 6.52 6.55
N PHE A 201 -1.13 7.35 7.50
CA PHE A 201 -0.25 8.05 8.44
C PHE A 201 0.37 7.10 9.46
N ILE A 202 -0.38 6.11 10.01
CA ILE A 202 0.19 5.03 10.84
C ILE A 202 1.31 4.30 10.07
N GLY A 203 1.17 4.15 8.75
CA GLY A 203 2.19 3.55 7.90
C GLY A 203 3.56 4.23 7.93
N ARG A 204 3.62 5.49 8.39
CA ARG A 204 4.87 6.24 8.61
C ARG A 204 5.68 5.77 9.82
N ILE A 205 5.14 4.94 10.70
CA ILE A 205 5.94 4.31 11.78
C ILE A 205 7.07 3.46 11.17
N GLY A 206 6.85 2.88 9.98
CA GLY A 206 7.90 2.23 9.18
C GLY A 206 9.06 3.15 8.76
N ASP A 207 8.93 4.48 8.83
CA ASP A 207 10.06 5.42 8.63
C ASP A 207 11.16 5.20 9.69
N LYS A 208 10.77 4.73 10.89
CA LYS A 208 11.67 4.51 12.03
C LYS A 208 12.10 3.04 12.21
N LEU A 209 11.32 2.10 11.69
CA LEU A 209 11.55 0.64 11.81
C LEU A 209 12.10 0.00 10.53
N GLY A 210 12.37 0.81 9.49
CA GLY A 210 12.72 0.36 8.15
C GLY A 210 11.47 -0.10 7.39
N CYS A 211 11.16 0.56 6.27
CA CYS A 211 9.89 0.38 5.57
C CYS A 211 9.70 -0.99 4.92
N LYS A 212 10.78 -1.78 4.77
CA LYS A 212 10.77 -3.12 4.16
C LYS A 212 11.18 -4.24 5.13
N THR A 213 11.35 -3.96 6.43
CA THR A 213 11.79 -4.99 7.38
C THR A 213 10.70 -6.02 7.63
N ARG A 214 11.07 -7.28 7.86
CA ARG A 214 10.12 -8.36 8.21
C ARG A 214 9.24 -7.95 9.40
N LEU A 215 9.85 -7.34 10.42
CA LEU A 215 9.19 -6.82 11.61
C LEU A 215 8.10 -5.80 11.26
N TRP A 216 8.43 -4.78 10.46
CA TRP A 216 7.47 -3.74 10.09
C TRP A 216 6.34 -4.29 9.21
N LEU A 217 6.66 -5.15 8.24
CA LEU A 217 5.67 -5.73 7.34
C LEU A 217 4.71 -6.67 8.07
N ALA A 218 5.22 -7.50 8.99
CA ALA A 218 4.39 -8.31 9.88
C ALA A 218 3.54 -7.45 10.82
N LEU A 219 4.13 -6.53 11.61
CA LEU A 219 3.40 -5.70 12.58
C LEU A 219 2.36 -4.79 11.93
N GLY A 220 2.68 -4.18 10.78
CA GLY A 220 1.72 -3.35 10.05
C GLY A 220 0.55 -4.16 9.49
N THR A 221 0.77 -5.42 9.10
CA THR A 221 -0.32 -6.35 8.75
C THR A 221 -1.11 -6.79 9.97
N PHE A 222 -0.47 -6.95 11.13
CA PHE A 222 -1.16 -7.23 12.39
C PHE A 222 -2.08 -6.08 12.79
N ILE A 223 -1.66 -4.82 12.62
CA ILE A 223 -2.52 -3.64 12.86
C ILE A 223 -3.72 -3.64 11.87
N GLN A 224 -3.51 -3.95 10.59
CA GLN A 224 -4.61 -4.14 9.62
C GLN A 224 -5.56 -5.28 10.05
N THR A 225 -5.03 -6.34 10.66
CA THR A 225 -5.79 -7.47 11.21
C THR A 225 -6.67 -7.00 12.37
N LEU A 226 -6.10 -6.27 13.34
CA LEU A 226 -6.84 -5.71 14.48
C LEU A 226 -7.94 -4.73 14.04
N PHE A 227 -7.67 -3.87 13.05
CA PHE A 227 -8.69 -3.00 12.47
C PHE A 227 -9.81 -3.80 11.78
N THR A 228 -9.48 -4.83 11.00
CA THR A 228 -10.49 -5.67 10.34
C THR A 228 -11.33 -6.45 11.37
N MET A 229 -10.71 -6.88 12.48
CA MET A 229 -11.40 -7.51 13.61
C MET A 229 -12.35 -6.54 14.33
N ALA A 230 -11.88 -5.32 14.61
CA ALA A 230 -12.71 -4.28 15.23
C ALA A 230 -13.89 -3.90 14.32
N ALA A 231 -13.69 -3.86 13.00
CA ALA A 231 -14.76 -3.64 12.03
C ALA A 231 -15.78 -4.79 12.01
N ALA A 232 -15.33 -6.05 12.05
CA ALA A 232 -16.21 -7.23 12.11
C ALA A 232 -17.09 -7.21 13.37
N ILE A 233 -16.51 -6.89 14.53
CA ILE A 233 -17.24 -6.76 15.80
C ILE A 233 -18.21 -5.56 15.75
N ALA A 234 -17.78 -4.41 15.24
CA ALA A 234 -18.61 -3.21 15.16
C ALA A 234 -19.82 -3.38 14.24
N ILE A 235 -19.68 -4.10 13.10
CA ILE A 235 -20.84 -4.39 12.25
C ILE A 235 -21.72 -5.52 12.81
N TRP A 236 -21.16 -6.51 13.50
CA TRP A 236 -21.95 -7.52 14.22
C TRP A 236 -22.86 -6.86 15.27
N GLN A 237 -22.31 -5.96 16.09
CA GLN A 237 -23.06 -5.16 17.07
C GLN A 237 -23.96 -4.08 16.46
N SER A 238 -23.87 -3.83 15.15
CA SER A 238 -24.71 -2.83 14.49
C SER A 238 -26.14 -3.33 14.23
N HIS A 239 -26.34 -4.65 14.14
CA HIS A 239 -27.59 -5.29 13.70
C HIS A 239 -28.16 -4.73 12.38
N GLN A 240 -27.30 -4.21 11.50
CA GLN A 240 -27.66 -3.69 10.18
C GLN A 240 -27.66 -4.80 9.10
N GLY A 241 -28.32 -4.54 7.97
CA GLY A 241 -28.32 -5.44 6.81
C GLY A 241 -26.94 -5.60 6.17
N SER A 242 -26.72 -6.70 5.44
CA SER A 242 -25.42 -6.98 4.80
C SER A 242 -25.31 -6.49 3.35
N VAL A 243 -26.44 -6.24 2.68
CA VAL A 243 -26.57 -5.74 1.30
C VAL A 243 -27.67 -4.68 1.28
N ALA A 244 -27.55 -3.68 0.42
CA ALA A 244 -28.56 -2.64 0.19
C ALA A 244 -29.27 -2.81 -1.17
N ASP A 245 -30.60 -2.74 -1.18
CA ASP A 245 -31.40 -2.91 -2.40
C ASP A 245 -31.21 -1.77 -3.41
N ALA A 246 -30.88 -0.55 -2.93
CA ALA A 246 -30.75 0.63 -3.77
C ALA A 246 -29.73 1.64 -3.19
N ARG A 247 -29.01 2.35 -4.07
CA ARG A 247 -28.04 3.41 -3.68
C ARG A 247 -28.66 4.56 -2.86
N ALA A 248 -29.95 4.78 -2.97
CA ALA A 248 -30.69 5.78 -2.19
C ALA A 248 -31.00 5.32 -0.74
N ASN A 249 -30.94 4.01 -0.45
CA ASN A 249 -31.26 3.41 0.84
C ASN A 249 -30.14 2.46 1.30
N PRO A 250 -29.00 2.97 1.77
CA PRO A 250 -27.89 2.13 2.23
C PRO A 250 -28.27 1.34 3.48
N ALA A 251 -27.83 0.08 3.54
CA ALA A 251 -28.18 -0.88 4.59
C ALA A 251 -27.57 -0.52 5.95
N TRP A 252 -26.53 0.30 5.97
CA TRP A 252 -25.84 0.75 7.17
C TRP A 252 -26.06 2.25 7.39
N THR A 253 -26.55 2.62 8.57
CA THR A 253 -26.90 4.01 8.92
C THR A 253 -26.43 4.43 10.31
N ASN A 254 -26.17 3.48 11.22
CA ASN A 254 -25.89 3.75 12.64
C ASN A 254 -24.40 3.93 12.97
N VAL A 255 -24.11 4.43 14.19
CA VAL A 255 -22.75 4.76 14.64
C VAL A 255 -21.81 3.55 14.58
N SER A 256 -22.26 2.35 14.99
CA SER A 256 -21.44 1.13 14.95
C SER A 256 -21.01 0.76 13.53
N SER A 257 -21.87 0.99 12.53
CA SER A 257 -21.51 0.80 11.12
C SER A 257 -20.53 1.86 10.58
N PHE A 258 -20.57 3.10 11.09
CA PHE A 258 -19.53 4.10 10.82
C PHE A 258 -18.18 3.71 11.44
N VAL A 259 -18.17 3.13 12.64
CA VAL A 259 -16.96 2.58 13.26
C VAL A 259 -16.40 1.43 12.43
N CYS A 260 -17.25 0.57 11.85
CA CYS A 260 -16.85 -0.44 10.87
C CYS A 260 -16.15 0.19 9.64
N VAL A 261 -16.82 1.12 8.93
CA VAL A 261 -16.25 1.82 7.76
C VAL A 261 -14.92 2.49 8.08
N GLY A 262 -14.83 3.14 9.26
CA GLY A 262 -13.62 3.82 9.71
C GLY A 262 -12.43 2.88 9.93
N PHE A 263 -12.65 1.74 10.61
CA PHE A 263 -11.60 0.74 10.79
C PHE A 263 -11.21 0.05 9.47
N LEU A 264 -12.17 -0.27 8.60
CA LEU A 264 -11.85 -0.87 7.29
C LEU A 264 -11.04 0.08 6.41
N SER A 265 -11.42 1.35 6.33
CA SER A 265 -10.69 2.35 5.56
C SER A 265 -9.31 2.63 6.15
N ALA A 266 -9.15 2.66 7.48
CA ALA A 266 -7.84 2.73 8.12
C ALA A 266 -6.97 1.50 7.84
N SER A 267 -7.55 0.30 7.79
CA SER A 267 -6.86 -0.93 7.37
C SER A 267 -6.37 -0.81 5.92
N MET A 268 -7.22 -0.36 4.99
CA MET A 268 -6.84 -0.19 3.59
C MET A 268 -5.80 0.93 3.37
N GLY A 269 -5.88 2.01 4.14
CA GLY A 269 -4.90 3.10 4.11
C GLY A 269 -3.50 2.62 4.54
N LEU A 270 -3.43 1.85 5.63
CA LEU A 270 -2.20 1.23 6.10
C LEU A 270 -1.65 0.20 5.11
N GLN A 271 -2.52 -0.63 4.52
CA GLN A 271 -2.14 -1.59 3.49
C GLN A 271 -1.55 -0.90 2.24
N GLY A 272 -2.18 0.17 1.76
CA GLY A 272 -1.78 0.88 0.55
C GLY A 272 -0.41 1.55 0.67
N ILE A 273 -0.14 2.24 1.78
CA ILE A 273 1.18 2.86 2.02
C ILE A 273 2.28 1.81 2.24
N MET A 274 1.96 0.67 2.88
CA MET A 274 2.92 -0.43 3.04
C MET A 274 3.25 -1.09 1.69
N GLY A 275 2.25 -1.46 0.89
CA GLY A 275 2.45 -2.04 -0.44
C GLY A 275 3.29 -1.13 -1.35
N LYS A 276 2.95 0.16 -1.38
CA LYS A 276 3.72 1.18 -2.13
C LYS A 276 5.18 1.29 -1.68
N ARG A 277 5.46 1.06 -0.39
CA ARG A 277 6.82 1.15 0.18
C ARG A 277 7.70 -0.08 -0.09
N VAL A 278 7.12 -1.24 -0.41
CA VAL A 278 7.91 -2.41 -0.88
C VAL A 278 8.49 -2.12 -2.28
N ASN A 279 7.81 -1.30 -3.09
CA ASN A 279 8.26 -0.79 -4.40
C ASN A 279 8.59 -1.89 -5.42
N THR A 280 7.56 -2.62 -5.84
CA THR A 280 7.60 -3.72 -6.82
C THR A 280 6.56 -3.49 -7.91
N GLN A 281 6.31 -4.47 -8.80
CA GLN A 281 5.17 -4.41 -9.74
C GLN A 281 3.79 -4.36 -9.03
N PHE A 282 3.74 -4.56 -7.70
CA PHE A 282 2.57 -4.36 -6.85
C PHE A 282 2.59 -3.01 -6.09
N THR A 283 3.25 -1.98 -6.64
CA THR A 283 3.39 -0.63 -6.04
C THR A 283 2.06 0.05 -5.69
N THR A 284 0.94 -0.45 -6.21
CA THR A 284 -0.41 -0.07 -5.76
C THR A 284 -1.28 -1.32 -5.52
N THR A 285 -1.23 -1.84 -4.28
CA THR A 285 -2.11 -2.94 -3.84
C THR A 285 -3.57 -2.52 -3.59
N VAL A 286 -3.87 -1.22 -3.76
CA VAL A 286 -5.13 -0.58 -3.35
C VAL A 286 -5.81 0.19 -4.48
N VAL A 287 -5.09 0.74 -5.47
CA VAL A 287 -5.69 1.42 -6.64
C VAL A 287 -5.07 0.88 -7.92
N LEU A 288 -5.65 -0.17 -8.48
CA LEU A 288 -5.08 -0.90 -9.63
C LEU A 288 -5.22 -0.18 -10.98
N THR A 289 -5.81 1.02 -11.04
CA THR A 289 -5.93 1.79 -12.30
C THR A 289 -4.58 2.04 -12.96
N THR A 290 -3.54 2.36 -12.19
CA THR A 290 -2.17 2.51 -12.72
C THR A 290 -1.66 1.17 -13.27
N THR A 291 -1.85 0.08 -12.53
CA THR A 291 -1.45 -1.28 -12.93
C THR A 291 -2.16 -1.78 -14.20
N TRP A 292 -3.42 -1.38 -14.43
CA TRP A 292 -4.11 -1.59 -15.70
C TRP A 292 -3.43 -0.84 -16.85
N CYS A 293 -3.12 0.44 -16.68
CA CYS A 293 -2.40 1.22 -17.70
C CYS A 293 -1.00 0.66 -17.97
N GLU A 294 -0.24 0.31 -16.93
CA GLU A 294 1.09 -0.30 -17.03
C GLU A 294 1.09 -1.71 -17.64
N LEU A 295 -0.03 -2.43 -17.57
CA LEU A 295 -0.21 -3.72 -18.26
C LEU A 295 -0.51 -3.51 -19.75
N MET A 296 -1.38 -2.55 -20.08
CA MET A 296 -1.68 -2.19 -21.48
C MET A 296 -0.48 -1.54 -22.20
N ALA A 297 0.42 -0.91 -21.45
CA ALA A 297 1.67 -0.33 -21.95
C ALA A 297 2.87 -1.28 -21.91
N ASP A 298 2.72 -2.54 -21.46
CA ASP A 298 3.83 -3.50 -21.45
C ASP A 298 4.13 -3.99 -22.88
N PRO A 299 5.32 -3.76 -23.44
CA PRO A 299 5.63 -4.12 -24.82
C PRO A 299 5.62 -5.64 -25.07
N LYS A 300 5.57 -6.46 -24.02
CA LYS A 300 5.51 -7.93 -24.08
C LYS A 300 4.14 -8.48 -23.64
N LEU A 301 3.11 -7.64 -23.64
CA LEU A 301 1.73 -8.02 -23.32
C LEU A 301 1.26 -9.27 -24.09
N PHE A 302 1.57 -9.37 -25.38
CA PHE A 302 1.14 -10.46 -26.26
C PHE A 302 2.10 -11.66 -26.32
N ASP A 303 3.23 -11.66 -25.58
CA ASP A 303 4.18 -12.79 -25.50
C ASP A 303 3.65 -13.95 -24.64
N ILE A 304 2.45 -14.45 -24.93
CA ILE A 304 1.72 -15.45 -24.14
C ILE A 304 2.52 -16.76 -23.98
N ARG A 305 3.42 -17.07 -24.92
CA ARG A 305 4.26 -18.28 -24.93
C ARG A 305 5.47 -18.24 -23.96
N ARG A 306 5.69 -17.14 -23.23
CA ARG A 306 6.76 -17.03 -22.21
C ARG A 306 6.25 -16.33 -20.95
N MET A 307 6.76 -16.75 -19.79
CA MET A 307 6.58 -15.98 -18.55
C MET A 307 7.34 -14.66 -18.65
N VAL A 308 6.67 -13.56 -18.30
CA VAL A 308 7.22 -12.19 -18.32
C VAL A 308 6.83 -11.54 -17.00
N ILE A 309 7.77 -11.50 -16.04
CA ILE A 309 7.57 -11.06 -14.66
C ILE A 309 6.84 -9.70 -14.58
N SER A 310 7.23 -8.74 -15.43
CA SER A 310 6.58 -7.41 -15.55
C SER A 310 5.08 -7.48 -15.86
N ARG A 311 4.67 -8.37 -16.76
CA ARG A 311 3.28 -8.52 -17.21
C ARG A 311 2.50 -9.39 -16.22
N ASP A 312 3.06 -10.53 -15.86
CA ASP A 312 2.37 -11.58 -15.11
C ASP A 312 2.07 -11.15 -13.67
N HIS A 313 2.96 -10.37 -13.03
CA HIS A 313 2.68 -9.80 -11.71
C HIS A 313 1.51 -8.81 -11.74
N LYS A 314 1.34 -8.04 -12.82
CA LYS A 314 0.20 -7.11 -12.98
C LYS A 314 -1.10 -7.86 -13.24
N ILE A 315 -1.07 -8.91 -14.06
CA ILE A 315 -2.22 -9.82 -14.26
C ILE A 315 -2.61 -10.49 -12.94
N ILE A 316 -1.65 -10.97 -12.14
CA ILE A 316 -1.89 -11.53 -10.81
C ILE A 316 -2.49 -10.49 -9.87
N ALA A 317 -1.98 -9.25 -9.83
CA ALA A 317 -2.52 -8.18 -9.00
C ALA A 317 -3.99 -7.87 -9.31
N ILE A 318 -4.32 -7.77 -10.61
CA ILE A 318 -5.68 -7.54 -11.12
C ILE A 318 -6.60 -8.72 -10.83
N GLY A 319 -6.16 -9.94 -11.16
CA GLY A 319 -6.92 -11.17 -10.94
C GLY A 319 -7.20 -11.43 -9.45
N SER A 320 -6.21 -11.21 -8.58
CA SER A 320 -6.39 -11.35 -7.13
C SER A 320 -7.43 -10.39 -6.57
N LEU A 321 -7.45 -9.11 -7.00
CA LEU A 321 -8.49 -8.17 -6.56
C LEU A 321 -9.87 -8.59 -7.05
N PHE A 322 -10.01 -8.97 -8.33
CA PHE A 322 -11.28 -9.44 -8.87
C PHE A 322 -11.81 -10.68 -8.12
N PHE A 323 -10.93 -11.67 -7.89
CA PHE A 323 -11.26 -12.87 -7.15
C PHE A 323 -11.61 -12.59 -5.68
N GLY A 324 -10.90 -11.66 -5.04
CA GLY A 324 -11.21 -11.19 -3.69
C GLY A 324 -12.60 -10.57 -3.59
N GLY A 325 -12.96 -9.70 -4.55
CA GLY A 325 -14.29 -9.10 -4.61
C GLY A 325 -15.41 -10.11 -4.90
N PHE A 326 -15.14 -11.09 -5.76
CA PHE A 326 -16.07 -12.18 -6.05
C PHE A 326 -16.32 -13.08 -4.83
N ILE A 327 -15.26 -13.56 -4.17
CA ILE A 327 -15.35 -14.40 -2.96
C ILE A 327 -16.00 -13.63 -1.80
N GLY A 328 -15.62 -12.37 -1.60
CA GLY A 328 -16.27 -11.51 -0.60
C GLY A 328 -17.77 -11.35 -0.87
N ARG A 329 -18.18 -11.11 -2.13
CA ARG A 329 -19.60 -11.02 -2.51
C ARG A 329 -20.38 -12.29 -2.23
N LEU A 330 -19.84 -13.46 -2.53
CA LEU A 330 -20.47 -14.77 -2.26
C LEU A 330 -20.63 -15.04 -0.75
N LEU A 331 -19.62 -14.67 0.05
CA LEU A 331 -19.69 -14.82 1.51
C LEU A 331 -20.73 -13.88 2.13
N ILE A 332 -20.89 -12.66 1.61
CA ILE A 332 -21.94 -11.74 2.06
C ILE A 332 -23.34 -12.35 1.87
N ASP A 333 -23.60 -13.00 0.73
CA ASP A 333 -24.89 -13.70 0.50
C ASP A 333 -25.08 -14.93 1.40
N SER A 334 -23.98 -15.62 1.75
CA SER A 334 -24.02 -16.91 2.46
C SER A 334 -24.05 -16.78 3.98
N ILE A 335 -23.30 -15.81 4.53
CA ILE A 335 -23.03 -15.65 5.97
C ILE A 335 -23.05 -14.19 6.47
N GLY A 336 -23.33 -13.23 5.59
CA GLY A 336 -23.42 -11.80 5.93
C GLY A 336 -22.07 -11.11 6.18
N SER A 337 -22.12 -9.78 6.28
CA SER A 337 -20.93 -8.92 6.33
C SER A 337 -20.06 -9.16 7.58
N ALA A 338 -20.67 -9.42 8.74
CA ALA A 338 -19.94 -9.63 9.99
C ALA A 338 -19.02 -10.87 9.93
N ALA A 339 -19.56 -12.02 9.52
CA ALA A 339 -18.79 -13.26 9.42
C ALA A 339 -17.80 -13.21 8.25
N THR A 340 -18.16 -12.55 7.13
CA THR A 340 -17.25 -12.29 6.01
C THR A 340 -16.01 -11.49 6.46
N LEU A 341 -16.18 -10.40 7.23
CA LEU A 341 -15.05 -9.65 7.79
C LEU A 341 -14.26 -10.45 8.84
N GLY A 342 -14.92 -11.36 9.58
CA GLY A 342 -14.25 -12.33 10.46
C GLY A 342 -13.29 -13.25 9.70
N ILE A 343 -13.71 -13.77 8.55
CA ILE A 343 -12.84 -14.54 7.63
C ILE A 343 -11.70 -13.65 7.11
N GLY A 344 -11.99 -12.40 6.72
CA GLY A 344 -10.98 -11.42 6.32
C GLY A 344 -9.92 -11.15 7.38
N THR A 345 -10.32 -11.12 8.67
CA THR A 345 -9.38 -11.05 9.81
C THR A 345 -8.46 -12.27 9.86
N GLY A 346 -9.01 -13.49 9.72
CA GLY A 346 -8.21 -14.72 9.68
C GLY A 346 -7.18 -14.72 8.53
N ILE A 347 -7.60 -14.29 7.34
CA ILE A 347 -6.72 -14.15 6.17
C ILE A 347 -5.60 -13.14 6.46
N ARG A 348 -5.91 -11.96 7.01
CA ARG A 348 -4.88 -10.97 7.35
C ARG A 348 -3.90 -11.46 8.42
N LEU A 349 -4.35 -12.24 9.40
CA LEU A 349 -3.49 -12.85 10.41
C LEU A 349 -2.47 -13.81 9.77
N ILE A 350 -2.91 -14.62 8.79
CA ILE A 350 -2.03 -15.51 8.02
C ILE A 350 -0.99 -14.70 7.25
N VAL A 351 -1.37 -13.62 6.56
CA VAL A 351 -0.43 -12.73 5.84
C VAL A 351 0.55 -12.05 6.81
N SER A 352 0.09 -11.65 7.99
CA SER A 352 0.93 -11.06 9.05
C SER A 352 2.02 -12.01 9.50
N VAL A 353 1.70 -13.30 9.62
CA VAL A 353 2.68 -14.35 9.96
C VAL A 353 3.58 -14.65 8.76
N TRP A 354 3.05 -14.67 7.52
CA TRP A 354 3.81 -14.94 6.30
C TRP A 354 4.99 -13.98 6.12
N TRP A 355 4.82 -12.68 6.41
CA TRP A 355 5.90 -11.69 6.33
C TRP A 355 7.15 -12.02 7.17
N LEU A 356 7.04 -12.85 8.21
CA LEU A 356 8.17 -13.29 9.03
C LEU A 356 9.06 -14.34 8.31
N PHE A 357 8.54 -14.99 7.27
CA PHE A 357 9.19 -16.08 6.53
C PHE A 357 9.65 -15.70 5.13
N VAL A 358 9.30 -14.51 4.62
CA VAL A 358 9.72 -14.10 3.27
C VAL A 358 11.25 -13.93 3.24
N PRO A 359 11.95 -14.42 2.20
CA PRO A 359 13.40 -14.31 2.08
C PRO A 359 13.92 -12.87 2.15
N GLU A 360 15.16 -12.73 2.60
CA GLU A 360 15.85 -11.45 2.66
C GLU A 360 16.41 -11.09 1.30
N ARG A 361 16.46 -9.78 1.02
CA ARG A 361 17.05 -9.29 -0.21
C ARG A 361 18.54 -9.62 -0.22
N GLN A 362 18.93 -10.56 -1.06
CA GLN A 362 20.35 -10.87 -1.26
C GLN A 362 21.04 -9.62 -1.83
N ALA A 363 22.17 -9.24 -1.26
CA ALA A 363 23.05 -8.27 -1.90
C ALA A 363 23.56 -8.89 -3.20
N GLY A 364 23.37 -8.18 -4.31
CA GLY A 364 23.67 -8.70 -5.64
C GLY A 364 25.14 -9.11 -5.78
N LYS A 365 25.36 -10.19 -6.52
CA LYS A 365 26.62 -10.42 -7.24
C LYS A 365 26.58 -9.67 -8.57
#